data_AF-A0A847AZG0-F1
#
_entry.id   AF-A0A847AZG0-F1
#
_cell.length_a   1.000
_cell.length_b   1.000
_cell.length_c   1.000
_cell.angle_alpha   90.00
_cell.angle_beta   90.00
_cell.angle_gamma   90.00
#
_symmetry.space_group_name_H-M   'P 1'
#
loop_
_entity.id
_entity.type
_entity.pdbx_description
1 polymer ?
#
loop_
_entity_poly.entity_id
_entity_poly.type
_entity_poly.pdbx_seq_one_letter_code
_entity_poly.pdbx_strand_id
1 'polypeptide(L)'
;MNSLKVKIRRNTFLRIGLVFLSLCLFSPLILKASASDLDLIFSDAEKLYAEGKYEDAIEKYNDIIAQDPGYEDIWEMLYRAEDQLDLTEDMYQEALVLYEDGDFEKASDILTQARGIDSNNYKIKVLSDKIFDEMLLGFDFGDDFELPELPPDPAPKAEPKPAKVVSEPKPEPTPEPAPQPKPAVKAAPKVEPEPVKLVAKPEPKPAPAREISKPAPPSAPAPVKVPEPAPAPLRETRVPLEAPSQPERASVPEQIPPSRETYEELEAAFIDEDDEFPYDDYSDIYAEELEDLEEPEEEYFDYIAAWYELREEIDEDLAASIDELMMMAIREVDSQTSRVINLERREGELEDERDSWKVNALASGGAGIVLLLFGSIFLVTRQIKIGKLKTQLKAKPTPDEAKAPVPVADFDTKMKQIGLIESKMIVKAPDKALDKLAEYIDDEDYRIKIRIIEVIHKIDPAIATEIARDIIVEEQDPIRSAACDLLGRLDSVESAVAIFELFKYQGPETSDIKDLLEEKLRELSARELPVALKEEILSKLGESDSPTNTPE
;
A
#
# COMPACT_ATOMS: atom_id res chain seq x y z
N MET A 1 -18.92 10.44 -48.90
CA MET A 1 -19.12 10.18 -47.45
C MET A 1 -17.95 10.59 -46.56
N ASN A 2 -16.69 10.54 -47.00
CA ASN A 2 -15.53 10.86 -46.13
C ASN A 2 -15.43 12.33 -45.65
N SER A 3 -15.97 13.29 -46.40
CA SER A 3 -15.97 14.71 -46.00
C SER A 3 -16.93 15.04 -44.84
N LEU A 4 -18.01 14.26 -44.69
CA LEU A 4 -19.01 14.48 -43.64
C LEU A 4 -18.52 13.94 -42.28
N LYS A 5 -17.89 12.76 -42.28
CA LYS A 5 -17.32 12.12 -41.07
C LYS A 5 -16.23 12.98 -40.41
N VAL A 6 -15.41 13.69 -41.21
CA VAL A 6 -14.36 14.60 -40.69
C VAL A 6 -14.95 15.87 -40.06
N LYS A 7 -16.07 16.37 -40.57
CA LYS A 7 -16.75 17.56 -40.01
C LYS A 7 -17.44 17.27 -38.67
N ILE A 8 -18.00 16.07 -38.50
CA ILE A 8 -18.64 15.67 -37.25
C ILE A 8 -17.59 15.51 -36.15
N ARG A 9 -16.46 14.82 -36.41
CA ARG A 9 -15.37 14.66 -35.43
C ARG A 9 -14.78 15.98 -34.94
N ARG A 10 -14.58 16.97 -35.82
CA ARG A 10 -14.05 18.30 -35.40
C ARG A 10 -14.99 19.07 -34.49
N ASN A 11 -16.31 18.88 -34.60
CA ASN A 11 -17.28 19.62 -33.79
C ASN A 11 -17.43 18.99 -32.39
N THR A 12 -17.30 17.67 -32.28
CA THR A 12 -17.32 16.97 -30.99
C THR A 12 -16.10 17.31 -30.13
N PHE A 13 -14.89 17.27 -30.71
CA PHE A 13 -13.66 17.66 -29.99
C PHE A 13 -13.70 19.12 -29.50
N LEU A 14 -14.28 20.03 -30.29
CA LEU A 14 -14.38 21.44 -29.88
C LEU A 14 -15.36 21.63 -28.72
N ARG A 15 -16.44 20.84 -28.66
CA ARG A 15 -17.43 20.91 -27.57
C ARG A 15 -16.90 20.30 -26.28
N ILE A 16 -16.22 19.16 -26.37
CA ILE A 16 -15.57 18.53 -25.20
C ILE A 16 -14.50 19.48 -24.64
N GLY A 17 -13.66 20.06 -25.50
CA GLY A 17 -12.65 21.03 -25.06
C GLY A 17 -13.24 22.29 -24.42
N LEU A 18 -14.42 22.74 -24.84
CA LEU A 18 -15.07 23.93 -24.29
C LEU A 18 -15.78 23.64 -22.95
N VAL A 19 -16.29 22.43 -22.76
CA VAL A 19 -16.77 21.95 -21.46
C VAL A 19 -15.61 21.80 -20.48
N PHE A 20 -14.48 21.24 -20.92
CA PHE A 20 -13.27 21.10 -20.09
C PHE A 20 -12.68 22.45 -19.71
N LEU A 21 -12.60 23.40 -20.65
CA LEU A 21 -12.15 24.77 -20.39
C LEU A 21 -13.11 25.51 -19.44
N SER A 22 -14.43 25.28 -19.59
CA SER A 22 -15.44 25.81 -18.65
C SER A 22 -15.21 25.24 -17.25
N LEU A 23 -15.03 23.92 -17.11
CA LEU A 23 -14.75 23.29 -15.82
C LEU A 23 -13.48 23.86 -15.18
N CYS A 24 -12.38 23.96 -15.93
CA CYS A 24 -11.12 24.52 -15.42
C CYS A 24 -11.20 26.00 -15.03
N LEU A 25 -12.04 26.80 -15.70
CA LEU A 25 -12.19 28.23 -15.41
C LEU A 25 -13.18 28.52 -14.28
N PHE A 26 -14.11 27.60 -13.98
CA PHE A 26 -15.04 27.74 -12.87
C PHE A 26 -14.53 27.12 -11.55
N SER A 27 -13.61 26.16 -11.56
CA SER A 27 -13.03 25.57 -10.34
C SER A 27 -12.39 26.56 -9.35
N PRO A 28 -11.65 27.61 -9.76
CA PRO A 28 -10.99 28.48 -8.78
C PRO A 28 -11.91 29.54 -8.15
N LEU A 29 -13.15 29.73 -8.64
CA LEU A 29 -14.08 30.72 -8.08
C LEU A 29 -14.96 30.17 -6.94
N ILE A 30 -15.06 28.85 -6.79
CA ILE A 30 -15.84 28.21 -5.71
C ILE A 30 -15.02 28.11 -4.41
N LEU A 31 -13.69 28.16 -4.47
CA LEU A 31 -12.82 27.93 -3.30
C LEU A 31 -12.57 29.15 -2.39
N LYS A 32 -13.09 30.35 -2.70
CA LYS A 32 -12.66 31.58 -2.00
C LYS A 32 -13.62 32.08 -0.92
N ALA A 33 -14.67 31.32 -0.60
CA ALA A 33 -15.68 31.70 0.39
C ALA A 33 -15.53 31.02 1.77
N SER A 34 -14.59 30.09 1.98
CA SER A 34 -14.55 29.23 3.18
C SER A 34 -13.45 29.52 4.20
N ALA A 35 -12.54 30.47 3.94
CA ALA A 35 -11.41 30.71 4.85
C ALA A 35 -11.84 31.14 6.26
N SER A 36 -12.94 31.89 6.40
CA SER A 36 -13.46 32.29 7.72
C SER A 36 -14.10 31.16 8.51
N ASP A 37 -14.58 30.13 7.83
CA ASP A 37 -15.32 29.03 8.46
C ASP A 37 -14.33 28.00 9.02
N LEU A 38 -13.19 27.79 8.36
CA LEU A 38 -12.12 26.92 8.84
C LEU A 38 -11.46 27.46 10.12
N ASP A 39 -11.21 28.77 10.20
CA ASP A 39 -10.67 29.40 11.41
C ASP A 39 -11.60 29.20 12.62
N LEU A 40 -12.92 29.21 12.40
CA LEU A 40 -13.92 28.97 13.45
C LEU A 40 -13.89 27.51 13.92
N ILE A 41 -13.86 26.56 12.99
CA ILE A 41 -13.77 25.12 13.31
C ILE A 41 -12.46 24.84 14.05
N PHE A 42 -11.36 25.47 13.64
CA PHE A 42 -10.05 25.32 14.28
C PHE A 42 -10.06 25.85 15.72
N SER A 43 -10.64 27.04 15.95
CA SER A 43 -10.80 27.59 17.29
C SER A 43 -11.68 26.71 18.19
N ASP A 44 -12.72 26.09 17.63
CA ASP A 44 -13.56 25.14 18.37
C ASP A 44 -12.77 23.87 18.72
N ALA A 45 -11.95 23.35 17.80
CA ALA A 45 -11.08 22.20 18.01
C ALA A 45 -10.03 22.46 19.10
N GLU A 46 -9.36 23.61 19.08
CA GLU A 46 -8.42 24.01 20.13
C GLU A 46 -9.08 24.12 21.50
N LYS A 47 -10.32 24.59 21.55
CA LYS A 47 -11.08 24.65 22.80
C LYS A 47 -11.40 23.26 23.33
N LEU A 48 -11.81 22.33 22.46
CA LEU A 48 -12.05 20.93 22.82
C LEU A 48 -10.77 20.26 23.33
N TYR A 49 -9.64 20.49 22.64
CA TYR A 49 -8.33 20.02 23.05
C TYR A 49 -7.95 20.56 24.45
N ALA A 50 -8.15 21.86 24.70
CA ALA A 50 -7.88 22.48 26.00
C ALA A 50 -8.81 21.99 27.12
N GLU A 51 -10.00 21.50 26.79
CA GLU A 51 -10.94 20.86 27.72
C GLU A 51 -10.62 19.38 27.98
N GLY A 52 -9.57 18.83 27.34
CA GLY A 52 -9.18 17.42 27.42
C GLY A 52 -10.09 16.49 26.61
N LYS A 53 -10.95 17.03 25.75
CA LYS A 53 -11.86 16.25 24.89
C LYS A 53 -11.16 15.90 23.57
N TYR A 54 -10.16 15.03 23.67
CA TYR A 54 -9.27 14.75 22.55
C TYR A 54 -9.98 14.08 21.37
N GLU A 55 -10.92 13.15 21.62
CA GLU A 55 -11.72 12.50 20.57
C GLU A 55 -12.50 13.52 19.74
N ASP A 56 -13.24 14.43 20.39
CA ASP A 56 -14.01 15.48 19.73
C ASP A 56 -13.07 16.47 18.98
N ALA A 57 -11.90 16.76 19.54
CA ALA A 57 -10.92 17.63 18.91
C ALA A 57 -10.32 16.99 17.64
N ILE A 58 -10.00 15.69 17.68
CA ILE A 58 -9.50 14.91 16.55
C ILE A 58 -10.51 14.91 15.40
N GLU A 59 -11.80 14.71 15.69
CA GLU A 59 -12.87 14.78 14.68
C GLU A 59 -12.85 16.16 13.98
N LYS A 60 -12.77 17.25 14.75
CA LYS A 60 -12.72 18.61 14.19
C LYS A 60 -11.45 18.89 13.40
N TYR A 61 -10.30 18.37 13.83
CA TYR A 61 -9.08 18.51 13.07
C TYR A 61 -9.15 17.77 11.73
N ASN A 62 -9.75 16.57 11.71
CA ASN A 62 -10.00 15.83 10.49
C ASN A 62 -10.99 16.54 9.55
N ASP A 63 -12.03 17.19 10.09
CA ASP A 63 -12.95 18.03 9.30
C ASP A 63 -12.22 19.16 8.57
N ILE A 64 -11.22 19.77 9.22
CA ILE A 64 -10.40 20.84 8.63
C ILE A 64 -9.48 20.26 7.55
N ILE A 65 -8.81 19.13 7.82
CA ILE A 65 -7.94 18.45 6.86
C ILE A 65 -8.71 18.04 5.60
N ALA A 66 -9.94 17.56 5.74
CA ALA A 66 -10.78 17.18 4.62
C ALA A 66 -11.13 18.35 3.70
N GLN A 67 -11.30 19.55 4.28
CA GLN A 67 -11.65 20.77 3.55
C GLN A 67 -10.41 21.48 2.98
N ASP A 68 -9.34 21.56 3.75
CA ASP A 68 -8.05 22.12 3.35
C ASP A 68 -6.89 21.29 3.93
N PRO A 69 -6.36 20.32 3.17
CA PRO A 69 -5.20 19.53 3.59
C PRO A 69 -3.92 20.37 3.81
N GLY A 70 -3.92 21.62 3.32
CA GLY A 70 -2.82 22.57 3.45
C GLY A 70 -2.94 23.54 4.63
N TYR A 71 -3.98 23.43 5.46
CA TYR A 71 -4.15 24.28 6.63
C TYR A 71 -2.94 24.16 7.55
N GLU A 72 -2.31 25.29 7.87
CA GLU A 72 -1.06 25.33 8.63
C GLU A 72 -1.30 24.82 10.06
N ASP A 73 -0.32 24.12 10.64
CA ASP A 73 -0.34 23.59 12.02
C ASP A 73 -1.41 22.51 12.35
N ILE A 74 -2.36 22.22 11.47
CA ILE A 74 -3.46 21.27 11.75
C ILE A 74 -2.96 19.85 12.04
N TRP A 75 -1.98 19.38 11.28
CA TRP A 75 -1.41 18.04 11.42
C TRP A 75 -0.63 17.90 12.73
N GLU A 76 0.04 18.97 13.17
CA GLU A 76 0.73 18.98 14.46
C GLU A 76 -0.26 18.92 15.61
N MET A 77 -1.37 19.67 15.52
CA MET A 77 -2.42 19.65 16.53
C MET A 77 -3.16 18.30 16.58
N LEU A 78 -3.44 17.69 15.42
CA LEU A 78 -3.99 16.34 15.33
C LEU A 78 -3.08 15.33 16.01
N TYR A 79 -1.79 15.32 15.65
CA TYR A 79 -0.81 14.40 16.23
C TYR A 79 -0.71 14.54 17.76
N ARG A 80 -0.72 15.78 18.27
CA ARG A 80 -0.71 16.03 19.72
C ARG A 80 -1.99 15.50 20.40
N ALA A 81 -3.14 15.63 19.76
CA ALA A 81 -4.40 15.12 20.30
C ALA A 81 -4.43 13.59 20.33
N GLU A 82 -3.92 12.94 19.28
CA GLU A 82 -3.76 11.48 19.20
C GLU A 82 -2.79 10.98 20.28
N ASP A 83 -1.62 11.61 20.42
CA ASP A 83 -0.61 11.26 21.43
C ASP A 83 -1.15 11.38 22.87
N GLN A 84 -1.97 12.41 23.16
CA GLN A 84 -2.65 12.50 24.46
C GLN A 84 -3.67 11.38 24.66
N LEU A 85 -4.44 11.04 23.63
CA LEU A 85 -5.44 9.97 23.73
C LEU A 85 -4.78 8.60 23.98
N ASP A 86 -3.73 8.28 23.24
CA ASP A 86 -2.94 7.05 23.40
C ASP A 86 -2.33 6.96 24.80
N LEU A 87 -1.70 8.02 25.28
CA LEU A 87 -1.16 8.08 26.64
C LEU A 87 -2.25 7.83 27.70
N THR A 88 -3.44 8.37 27.48
CA THR A 88 -4.55 8.20 28.43
C THR A 88 -5.07 6.75 28.42
N GLU A 89 -5.12 6.09 27.25
CA GLU A 89 -5.51 4.68 27.13
C GLU A 89 -4.45 3.75 27.76
N ASP A 90 -3.15 4.00 27.56
CA ASP A 90 -2.08 3.24 28.20
C ASP A 90 -2.20 3.28 29.73
N MET A 91 -2.44 4.46 30.29
CA MET A 91 -2.66 4.63 31.74
C MET A 91 -3.93 3.91 32.22
N TYR A 92 -4.99 3.91 31.41
CA TYR A 92 -6.21 3.18 31.74
C TYR A 92 -5.96 1.66 31.79
N GLN A 93 -5.21 1.12 30.82
CA GLN A 93 -4.85 -0.31 30.79
C GLN A 93 -3.95 -0.68 31.98
N GLU A 94 -2.96 0.15 32.33
CA GLU A 94 -2.12 -0.06 33.51
C GLU A 94 -2.94 -0.06 34.80
N ALA A 95 -3.87 0.89 34.94
CA ALA A 95 -4.77 0.92 36.09
C ALA A 95 -5.70 -0.30 36.15
N LEU A 96 -6.12 -0.84 35.00
CA LEU A 96 -6.97 -2.03 34.93
C LEU A 96 -6.21 -3.27 35.42
N VAL A 97 -4.95 -3.45 35.02
CA VAL A 97 -4.09 -4.54 35.51
C VAL A 97 -3.91 -4.46 37.02
N LEU A 98 -3.59 -3.27 37.56
CA LEU A 98 -3.44 -3.07 39.00
C LEU A 98 -4.74 -3.32 39.77
N TYR A 99 -5.87 -2.94 39.17
CA TYR A 99 -7.19 -3.21 39.72
C TYR A 99 -7.48 -4.72 39.79
N GLU A 100 -7.16 -5.47 38.74
CA GLU A 100 -7.32 -6.94 38.70
C GLU A 100 -6.39 -7.64 39.71
N ASP A 101 -5.19 -7.10 39.94
CA ASP A 101 -4.26 -7.56 40.97
C ASP A 101 -4.69 -7.21 42.41
N GLY A 102 -5.74 -6.40 42.57
CA GLY A 102 -6.23 -5.93 43.86
C GLY A 102 -5.41 -4.79 44.49
N ASP A 103 -4.50 -4.18 43.73
CA ASP A 103 -3.72 -3.00 44.15
C ASP A 103 -4.50 -1.71 43.87
N PHE A 104 -5.62 -1.56 44.58
CA PHE A 104 -6.58 -0.48 44.39
C PHE A 104 -5.99 0.93 44.59
N GLU A 105 -5.00 1.06 45.49
CA GLU A 105 -4.36 2.34 45.79
C GLU A 105 -3.57 2.84 44.57
N LYS A 106 -2.71 2.00 43.98
CA LYS A 106 -1.96 2.38 42.78
C LYS A 106 -2.86 2.56 41.57
N ALA A 107 -3.88 1.70 41.40
CA ALA A 107 -4.84 1.85 40.32
C ALA A 107 -5.56 3.21 40.40
N SER A 108 -5.97 3.63 41.61
CA SER A 108 -6.58 4.95 41.85
C SER A 108 -5.63 6.11 41.52
N ASP A 109 -4.35 6.01 41.88
CA ASP A 109 -3.35 7.05 41.58
C ASP A 109 -3.14 7.23 40.07
N ILE A 110 -3.06 6.14 39.32
CA ILE A 110 -2.92 6.19 37.86
C ILE A 110 -4.16 6.80 37.21
N LEU A 111 -5.36 6.36 37.61
CA LEU A 111 -6.60 6.94 37.08
C LEU A 111 -6.76 8.42 37.42
N THR A 112 -6.24 8.87 38.57
CA THR A 112 -6.23 10.29 38.93
C THR A 112 -5.34 11.09 38.00
N GLN A 113 -4.17 10.55 37.63
CA GLN A 113 -3.27 11.19 36.66
C GLN A 113 -3.90 11.18 35.25
N ALA A 114 -4.47 10.05 34.82
CA ALA A 114 -5.14 9.92 33.51
C ALA A 114 -6.34 10.88 33.38
N ARG A 115 -7.10 11.07 34.46
CA ARG A 115 -8.18 12.06 34.54
C ARG A 115 -7.69 13.52 34.48
N GLY A 116 -6.43 13.76 34.85
CA GLY A 116 -5.78 15.05 34.68
C GLY A 116 -5.49 15.38 33.21
N ILE A 117 -5.37 14.36 32.36
CA ILE A 117 -5.18 14.47 30.91
C ILE A 117 -6.55 14.57 30.23
N ASP A 118 -7.38 13.54 30.38
CA ASP A 118 -8.76 13.52 29.87
C ASP A 118 -9.76 13.42 31.02
N SER A 119 -10.28 14.58 31.41
CA SER A 119 -11.26 14.69 32.50
C SER A 119 -12.64 14.13 32.16
N ASN A 120 -12.94 13.90 30.87
CA ASN A 120 -14.24 13.47 30.38
C ASN A 120 -14.26 12.00 29.95
N ASN A 121 -13.12 11.30 29.96
CA ASN A 121 -13.04 9.89 29.62
C ASN A 121 -13.98 9.03 30.50
N TYR A 122 -15.00 8.45 29.87
CA TYR A 122 -16.01 7.69 30.60
C TYR A 122 -15.45 6.40 31.20
N LYS A 123 -14.46 5.76 30.55
CA LYS A 123 -13.86 4.50 31.03
C LYS A 123 -13.11 4.75 32.33
N ILE A 124 -12.29 5.80 32.36
CA ILE A 124 -11.53 6.23 33.55
C ILE A 124 -12.48 6.55 34.70
N LYS A 125 -13.56 7.28 34.42
CA LYS A 125 -14.56 7.60 35.43
C LYS A 125 -15.23 6.35 36.01
N VAL A 126 -15.67 5.42 35.16
CA VAL A 126 -16.34 4.19 35.59
C VAL A 126 -15.41 3.32 36.44
N LEU A 127 -14.17 3.14 36.01
CA LEU A 127 -13.20 2.34 36.77
C LEU A 127 -12.81 3.01 38.09
N SER A 128 -12.67 4.34 38.10
CA SER A 128 -12.37 5.11 39.31
C SER A 128 -13.51 5.02 40.33
N ASP A 129 -14.77 5.13 39.90
CA ASP A 129 -15.94 4.97 40.77
C ASP A 129 -16.00 3.53 41.34
N LYS A 130 -15.69 2.52 40.52
CA LYS A 130 -15.64 1.11 40.94
C LYS A 130 -14.55 0.85 41.99
N ILE A 131 -13.34 1.37 41.78
CA ILE A 131 -12.23 1.27 42.73
C ILE A 131 -12.60 1.95 44.05
N PHE A 132 -13.25 3.11 43.98
CA PHE A 132 -13.71 3.82 45.18
C PHE A 132 -14.72 3.00 45.99
N ASP A 133 -15.71 2.38 45.33
CA ASP A 133 -16.69 1.51 45.98
C ASP A 133 -16.03 0.29 46.62
N GLU A 134 -15.06 -0.34 45.95
CA GLU A 134 -14.35 -1.51 46.49
C GLU A 134 -13.41 -1.17 47.64
N MET A 135 -12.70 -0.03 47.58
CA MET A 135 -11.92 0.46 48.71
C MET A 135 -12.81 0.78 49.93
N LEU A 136 -14.03 1.29 49.68
CA LEU A 136 -14.98 1.62 50.74
C LEU A 136 -15.59 0.36 51.38
N LEU A 137 -15.89 -0.67 50.59
CA LEU A 137 -16.47 -1.93 51.03
C LEU A 137 -15.44 -2.90 51.64
N GLY A 138 -14.18 -2.82 51.21
CA GLY A 138 -13.06 -3.59 51.78
C GLY A 138 -12.60 -3.08 53.15
N PHE A 139 -13.09 -1.91 53.57
CA PHE A 139 -12.97 -1.46 54.94
C PHE A 139 -13.95 -2.28 55.80
N ASP A 140 -13.45 -3.37 56.37
CA ASP A 140 -14.16 -4.19 57.34
C ASP A 140 -14.47 -3.30 58.57
N PHE A 141 -15.58 -2.57 58.51
CA PHE A 141 -16.17 -1.89 59.65
C PHE A 141 -16.62 -2.99 60.61
N GLY A 142 -15.68 -3.46 61.43
CA GLY A 142 -15.92 -4.55 62.39
C GLY A 142 -17.24 -4.34 63.09
N ASP A 143 -18.10 -5.37 63.00
CA ASP A 143 -19.47 -5.66 63.47
C ASP A 143 -20.31 -4.67 64.32
N ASP A 144 -19.79 -3.55 64.80
CA ASP A 144 -20.42 -2.63 65.75
C ASP A 144 -20.98 -1.33 65.11
N PHE A 145 -20.96 -1.18 63.78
CA PHE A 145 -21.54 -0.01 63.11
C PHE A 145 -23.00 -0.27 62.69
N GLU A 146 -23.93 -0.15 63.63
CA GLU A 146 -25.37 -0.08 63.33
C GLU A 146 -25.66 1.16 62.47
N LEU A 147 -25.80 0.95 61.15
CA LEU A 147 -26.25 1.98 60.21
C LEU A 147 -27.64 2.49 60.66
N PRO A 148 -27.82 3.82 60.86
CA PRO A 148 -29.11 4.36 61.21
C PRO A 148 -30.13 4.06 60.11
N GLU A 149 -31.27 3.46 60.48
CA GLU A 149 -32.35 3.11 59.54
C GLU A 149 -32.72 4.32 58.68
N LEU A 150 -32.50 4.20 57.36
CA LEU A 150 -32.90 5.21 56.40
C LEU A 150 -34.42 5.38 56.45
N PRO A 151 -34.94 6.63 56.50
CA PRO A 151 -36.37 6.87 56.45
C PRO A 151 -36.95 6.35 55.13
N PRO A 152 -38.17 5.80 55.13
CA PRO A 152 -38.78 5.18 53.96
C PRO A 152 -38.92 6.19 52.81
N ASP A 153 -38.57 5.75 51.61
CA ASP A 153 -38.59 6.58 50.40
C ASP A 153 -39.98 7.22 50.16
N PRO A 154 -40.01 8.52 49.84
CA PRO A 154 -41.26 9.20 49.51
C PRO A 154 -41.84 8.63 48.21
N ALA A 155 -43.14 8.27 48.27
CA ALA A 155 -43.88 7.69 47.16
C ALA A 155 -43.72 8.46 45.83
N PRO A 156 -43.61 7.74 44.69
CA PRO A 156 -43.30 8.33 43.40
C PRO A 156 -44.36 9.35 42.97
N LYS A 157 -43.88 10.57 42.70
CA LYS A 157 -44.67 11.71 42.28
C LYS A 157 -45.05 11.53 40.80
N ALA A 158 -46.35 11.65 40.51
CA ALA A 158 -46.93 11.43 39.18
C ALA A 158 -46.25 12.23 38.06
N GLU A 159 -46.00 11.55 36.93
CA GLU A 159 -45.44 12.09 35.71
C GLU A 159 -46.26 13.27 35.13
N PRO A 160 -45.61 14.35 34.67
CA PRO A 160 -46.29 15.45 34.02
C PRO A 160 -46.64 15.10 32.56
N LYS A 161 -47.89 15.39 32.18
CA LYS A 161 -48.41 15.25 30.81
C LYS A 161 -47.61 16.11 29.81
N PRO A 162 -47.41 15.62 28.56
CA PRO A 162 -46.63 16.33 27.55
C PRO A 162 -47.31 17.62 27.09
N ALA A 163 -46.50 18.67 27.03
CA ALA A 163 -46.90 20.01 26.60
C ALA A 163 -47.04 20.10 25.07
N LYS A 164 -47.90 21.02 24.67
CA LYS A 164 -48.46 21.27 23.34
C LYS A 164 -47.39 21.80 22.38
N VAL A 165 -47.29 21.18 21.21
CA VAL A 165 -46.48 21.60 20.06
C VAL A 165 -46.85 23.03 19.65
N VAL A 166 -45.87 23.93 19.67
CA VAL A 166 -45.96 25.30 19.14
C VAL A 166 -45.41 25.29 17.71
N SER A 167 -46.22 25.85 16.82
CA SER A 167 -46.05 25.96 15.37
C SER A 167 -44.81 26.74 14.92
N GLU A 168 -44.18 26.24 13.87
CA GLU A 168 -43.08 26.87 13.12
C GLU A 168 -43.45 28.24 12.50
N PRO A 169 -42.52 29.20 12.46
CA PRO A 169 -42.71 30.44 11.73
C PRO A 169 -42.35 30.33 10.24
N LYS A 170 -43.20 30.98 9.45
CA LYS A 170 -43.19 31.13 7.99
C LYS A 170 -41.94 31.87 7.48
N PRO A 171 -41.30 31.45 6.38
CA PRO A 171 -40.10 32.11 5.85
C PRO A 171 -40.45 33.44 5.15
N GLU A 172 -39.61 34.46 5.40
CA GLU A 172 -39.63 35.77 4.76
C GLU A 172 -39.00 35.75 3.35
N PRO A 173 -39.37 36.70 2.46
CA PRO A 173 -39.02 36.67 1.05
C PRO A 173 -37.59 37.18 0.76
N THR A 174 -36.96 36.49 -0.19
CA THR A 174 -35.65 36.74 -0.78
C THR A 174 -35.57 38.14 -1.45
N PRO A 175 -34.52 38.94 -1.21
CA PRO A 175 -34.35 40.22 -1.89
C PRO A 175 -33.78 40.08 -3.31
N GLU A 176 -34.28 40.91 -4.23
CA GLU A 176 -33.87 41.00 -5.64
C GLU A 176 -32.40 41.42 -5.82
N PRO A 177 -31.68 40.88 -6.82
CA PRO A 177 -30.30 41.25 -7.10
C PRO A 177 -30.17 42.61 -7.81
N ALA A 178 -29.25 43.43 -7.29
CA ALA A 178 -28.88 44.74 -7.83
C ALA A 178 -28.13 44.65 -9.18
N PRO A 179 -28.20 45.71 -10.03
CA PRO A 179 -27.74 45.65 -11.41
C PRO A 179 -26.20 45.73 -11.58
N GLN A 180 -25.69 44.92 -12.49
CA GLN A 180 -24.27 44.84 -12.88
C GLN A 180 -23.74 46.17 -13.48
N PRO A 181 -22.51 46.60 -13.11
CA PRO A 181 -21.86 47.74 -13.73
C PRO A 181 -21.19 47.41 -15.09
N LYS A 182 -21.26 48.39 -16.00
CA LYS A 182 -20.74 48.36 -17.38
C LYS A 182 -19.21 48.19 -17.45
N PRO A 183 -18.66 47.51 -18.49
CA PRO A 183 -17.22 47.36 -18.68
C PRO A 183 -16.55 48.66 -19.16
N ALA A 184 -15.45 49.05 -18.49
CA ALA A 184 -14.60 50.18 -18.88
C ALA A 184 -13.44 49.73 -19.79
N VAL A 185 -13.46 50.30 -21.00
CA VAL A 185 -12.35 50.84 -21.82
C VAL A 185 -10.95 50.17 -21.74
N LYS A 186 -10.58 49.58 -22.88
CA LYS A 186 -9.23 49.19 -23.35
C LYS A 186 -8.16 50.27 -23.12
N ALA A 187 -7.04 49.87 -22.52
CA ALA A 187 -5.75 50.57 -22.64
C ALA A 187 -4.82 49.80 -23.61
N ALA A 188 -4.07 50.58 -24.40
CA ALA A 188 -3.22 50.17 -25.52
C ALA A 188 -1.88 49.50 -25.07
N PRO A 189 -1.20 48.77 -25.97
CA PRO A 189 -0.09 47.87 -25.63
C PRO A 189 1.25 48.60 -25.45
N LYS A 190 2.03 48.14 -24.47
CA LYS A 190 3.36 48.64 -24.12
C LYS A 190 4.45 47.68 -24.64
N VAL A 191 5.12 48.13 -25.70
CA VAL A 191 6.54 48.01 -26.07
C VAL A 191 7.31 46.74 -25.64
N GLU A 192 7.66 45.92 -26.65
CA GLU A 192 8.72 44.90 -26.65
C GLU A 192 10.10 45.47 -26.31
N PRO A 193 10.91 44.78 -25.50
CA PRO A 193 12.37 44.93 -25.50
C PRO A 193 13.05 43.90 -26.41
N GLU A 194 14.03 44.39 -27.17
CA GLU A 194 14.88 43.70 -28.15
C GLU A 194 15.67 42.49 -27.58
N PRO A 195 16.01 41.50 -28.42
CA PRO A 195 16.74 40.31 -28.02
C PRO A 195 18.23 40.60 -27.76
N VAL A 196 18.69 40.25 -26.55
CA VAL A 196 20.11 40.25 -26.16
C VAL A 196 20.84 39.10 -26.86
N LYS A 197 21.93 39.44 -27.56
CA LYS A 197 22.85 38.51 -28.23
C LYS A 197 23.50 37.55 -27.23
N LEU A 198 23.27 36.25 -27.43
CA LEU A 198 24.02 35.17 -26.78
C LEU A 198 25.49 35.19 -27.26
N VAL A 199 26.40 35.39 -26.31
CA VAL A 199 27.84 35.24 -26.51
C VAL A 199 28.19 33.75 -26.46
N ALA A 200 28.93 33.30 -27.47
CA ALA A 200 29.38 31.91 -27.62
C ALA A 200 30.26 31.46 -26.45
N LYS A 201 29.92 30.28 -25.91
CA LYS A 201 30.69 29.53 -24.92
C LYS A 201 31.94 28.93 -25.60
N PRO A 202 33.16 29.06 -25.02
CA PRO A 202 34.35 28.45 -25.61
C PRO A 202 34.38 26.94 -25.39
N GLU A 203 34.73 26.20 -26.44
CA GLU A 203 34.99 24.76 -26.43
C GLU A 203 36.15 24.40 -25.49
N PRO A 204 36.01 23.35 -24.64
CA PRO A 204 37.11 22.88 -23.83
C PRO A 204 38.11 22.07 -24.68
N LYS A 205 39.39 22.43 -24.57
CA LYS A 205 40.53 21.69 -25.12
C LYS A 205 40.61 20.27 -24.54
N PRO A 206 41.03 19.27 -25.33
CA PRO A 206 41.23 17.91 -24.85
C PRO A 206 42.41 17.83 -23.87
N ALA A 207 42.18 17.19 -22.73
CA ALA A 207 43.22 16.90 -21.73
C ALA A 207 44.12 15.74 -22.21
N PRO A 208 45.42 15.74 -21.83
CA PRO A 208 46.39 14.74 -22.26
C PRO A 208 46.17 13.37 -21.58
N ALA A 209 46.44 12.31 -22.35
CA ALA A 209 46.38 10.91 -21.92
C ALA A 209 47.24 10.66 -20.68
N ARG A 210 46.65 10.09 -19.63
CA ARG A 210 47.36 9.57 -18.46
C ARG A 210 48.07 8.27 -18.82
N GLU A 211 49.39 8.24 -18.61
CA GLU A 211 50.20 7.02 -18.57
C GLU A 211 49.73 6.12 -17.41
N ILE A 212 49.44 4.87 -17.75
CA ILE A 212 49.13 3.81 -16.79
C ILE A 212 50.45 3.28 -16.21
N SER A 213 50.77 3.68 -14.98
CA SER A 213 51.84 3.07 -14.20
C SER A 213 51.39 1.69 -13.71
N LYS A 214 52.14 0.64 -14.06
CA LYS A 214 51.96 -0.74 -13.56
C LYS A 214 52.00 -0.79 -12.01
N PRO A 215 51.09 -1.52 -11.35
CA PRO A 215 51.25 -1.84 -9.95
C PRO A 215 52.38 -2.85 -9.73
N ALA A 216 53.18 -2.63 -8.69
CA ALA A 216 54.20 -3.56 -8.20
C ALA A 216 53.54 -4.80 -7.56
N PRO A 217 54.18 -5.98 -7.60
CA PRO A 217 53.62 -7.20 -7.02
C PRO A 217 53.61 -7.16 -5.48
N PRO A 218 52.59 -7.76 -4.84
CA PRO A 218 52.49 -7.79 -3.39
C PRO A 218 53.58 -8.66 -2.75
N SER A 219 54.17 -8.13 -1.68
CA SER A 219 55.16 -8.81 -0.84
C SER A 219 54.60 -10.07 -0.20
N ALA A 220 55.40 -11.15 -0.27
CA ALA A 220 55.09 -12.45 0.29
C ALA A 220 54.91 -12.41 1.83
N PRO A 221 53.91 -13.11 2.39
CA PRO A 221 53.75 -13.24 3.83
C PRO A 221 54.83 -14.16 4.44
N ALA A 222 55.32 -13.75 5.61
CA ALA A 222 56.31 -14.48 6.40
C ALA A 222 55.75 -15.83 6.94
N PRO A 223 56.59 -16.86 7.10
CA PRO A 223 56.12 -18.20 7.46
C PRO A 223 55.73 -18.29 8.95
N VAL A 224 54.48 -18.69 9.19
CA VAL A 224 53.96 -19.07 10.51
C VAL A 224 54.51 -20.44 10.89
N LYS A 225 55.06 -20.54 12.11
CA LYS A 225 55.60 -21.77 12.71
C LYS A 225 54.47 -22.76 12.99
N VAL A 226 54.63 -23.97 12.47
CA VAL A 226 53.84 -25.16 12.74
C VAL A 226 54.16 -25.69 14.15
N PRO A 227 53.17 -25.94 15.03
CA PRO A 227 53.35 -26.79 16.20
C PRO A 227 53.19 -28.27 15.85
N GLU A 228 54.05 -29.07 16.47
CA GLU A 228 54.29 -30.51 16.39
C GLU A 228 53.05 -31.37 16.80
N PRO A 229 52.80 -32.53 16.16
CA PRO A 229 51.72 -33.43 16.58
C PRO A 229 52.22 -34.50 17.57
N ALA A 230 51.49 -34.67 18.67
CA ALA A 230 51.65 -35.77 19.63
C ALA A 230 50.56 -36.86 19.40
N PRO A 231 50.76 -38.10 19.89
CA PRO A 231 50.54 -39.31 19.10
C PRO A 231 49.19 -40.02 19.32
N ALA A 232 48.89 -40.89 18.35
CA ALA A 232 47.73 -41.78 18.24
C ALA A 232 47.54 -42.77 19.41
N PRO A 233 46.29 -43.23 19.65
CA PRO A 233 46.03 -44.53 20.22
C PRO A 233 45.38 -45.50 19.21
N LEU A 234 46.08 -46.61 19.05
CA LEU A 234 45.69 -48.02 18.86
C LEU A 234 44.29 -48.42 18.36
N ARG A 235 44.36 -49.33 17.38
CA ARG A 235 43.35 -50.21 16.78
C ARG A 235 42.58 -51.05 17.80
N GLU A 236 41.28 -51.20 17.56
CA GLU A 236 40.52 -52.40 17.91
C GLU A 236 39.69 -52.90 16.71
N THR A 237 39.25 -54.14 16.87
CA THR A 237 39.15 -55.21 15.87
C THR A 237 37.80 -55.28 15.16
N ARG A 238 37.82 -55.83 13.94
CA ARG A 238 36.67 -56.17 13.07
C ARG A 238 35.65 -57.11 13.74
N VAL A 239 34.37 -56.90 13.42
CA VAL A 239 33.36 -57.95 13.19
C VAL A 239 32.55 -57.58 11.92
N PRO A 240 32.23 -58.50 11.00
CA PRO A 240 31.49 -58.20 9.76
C PRO A 240 29.98 -58.35 9.96
N LEU A 241 29.20 -57.38 9.49
CA LEU A 241 27.73 -57.50 9.38
C LEU A 241 27.27 -57.41 7.93
N GLU A 242 26.23 -58.18 7.66
CA GLU A 242 25.67 -58.60 6.39
C GLU A 242 25.05 -57.49 5.53
N ALA A 243 25.06 -57.73 4.22
CA ALA A 243 24.44 -56.90 3.20
C ALA A 243 22.92 -57.13 3.15
N PRO A 244 22.10 -56.07 2.96
CA PRO A 244 20.72 -56.24 2.52
C PRO A 244 20.59 -56.12 1.01
N SER A 245 19.76 -57.03 0.51
CA SER A 245 19.28 -57.30 -0.83
C SER A 245 18.68 -56.10 -1.56
N GLN A 246 18.95 -56.02 -2.86
CA GLN A 246 18.22 -55.17 -3.80
C GLN A 246 16.79 -55.70 -4.03
N PRO A 247 15.77 -54.83 -4.22
CA PRO A 247 14.52 -55.23 -4.84
C PRO A 247 14.57 -55.02 -6.37
N GLU A 248 13.86 -55.92 -7.03
CA GLU A 248 13.80 -56.17 -8.47
C GLU A 248 13.28 -54.99 -9.31
N ARG A 249 13.90 -54.80 -10.48
CA ARG A 249 13.40 -53.96 -11.57
C ARG A 249 12.17 -54.61 -12.21
N ALA A 250 11.02 -53.94 -12.13
CA ALA A 250 9.87 -54.21 -12.99
C ALA A 250 9.93 -53.35 -14.27
N SER A 251 9.54 -53.97 -15.37
CA SER A 251 9.63 -53.56 -16.76
C SER A 251 8.65 -52.43 -17.12
N VAL A 252 9.13 -51.41 -17.82
CA VAL A 252 8.31 -50.39 -18.51
C VAL A 252 8.25 -50.75 -20.01
N PRO A 253 7.06 -50.72 -20.66
CA PRO A 253 6.94 -51.07 -22.07
C PRO A 253 7.37 -49.93 -22.99
N GLU A 254 8.06 -50.33 -24.05
CA GLU A 254 8.63 -49.57 -25.14
C GLU A 254 7.51 -48.97 -26.03
N GLN A 255 7.44 -47.64 -26.12
CA GLN A 255 6.56 -46.94 -27.05
C GLN A 255 7.25 -46.79 -28.41
N ILE A 256 6.60 -47.33 -29.44
CA ILE A 256 6.97 -47.24 -30.86
C ILE A 256 6.53 -45.86 -31.38
N PRO A 257 7.37 -45.09 -32.10
CA PRO A 257 6.93 -43.87 -32.77
C PRO A 257 6.11 -44.20 -34.03
N PRO A 258 5.04 -43.43 -34.35
CA PRO A 258 4.30 -43.64 -35.58
C PRO A 258 5.12 -43.24 -36.81
N SER A 259 4.98 -44.05 -37.87
CA SER A 259 5.61 -43.86 -39.17
C SER A 259 4.98 -42.71 -39.97
N ARG A 260 5.78 -42.15 -40.87
CA ARG A 260 5.59 -40.92 -41.66
C ARG A 260 4.50 -40.99 -42.76
N GLU A 261 3.61 -41.98 -42.75
CA GLU A 261 2.66 -42.22 -43.86
C GLU A 261 1.21 -41.77 -43.56
N THR A 262 0.92 -41.21 -42.39
CA THR A 262 -0.47 -40.82 -42.01
C THR A 262 -0.79 -39.32 -42.17
N TYR A 263 0.09 -38.52 -42.80
CA TYR A 263 -0.14 -37.08 -43.00
C TYR A 263 -0.44 -36.68 -44.45
N GLU A 264 -0.19 -37.53 -45.45
CA GLU A 264 -0.45 -37.20 -46.87
C GLU A 264 -1.87 -37.57 -47.35
N GLU A 265 -2.68 -38.28 -46.55
CA GLU A 265 -4.07 -38.64 -46.89
C GLU A 265 -5.14 -37.68 -46.35
N LEU A 266 -4.77 -36.67 -45.53
CA LEU A 266 -5.71 -35.69 -44.97
C LEU A 266 -5.72 -34.33 -45.68
N GLU A 267 -4.72 -34.04 -46.53
CA GLU A 267 -4.66 -32.78 -47.31
C GLU A 267 -5.39 -32.85 -48.67
N ALA A 268 -5.95 -34.00 -49.06
CA ALA A 268 -6.58 -34.19 -50.37
C ALA A 268 -8.12 -34.03 -50.39
N ALA A 269 -8.76 -33.54 -49.32
CA ALA A 269 -10.23 -33.54 -49.18
C ALA A 269 -10.91 -32.16 -49.10
N PHE A 270 -10.19 -31.04 -49.26
CA PHE A 270 -10.78 -29.70 -49.18
C PHE A 270 -10.18 -28.74 -50.21
N ILE A 271 -10.47 -28.98 -51.49
CA ILE A 271 -10.47 -27.94 -52.53
C ILE A 271 -11.66 -28.25 -53.45
N ASP A 272 -12.73 -27.48 -53.31
CA ASP A 272 -13.59 -27.10 -54.43
C ASP A 272 -13.88 -25.61 -54.25
N GLU A 273 -13.16 -24.80 -55.03
CA GLU A 273 -13.45 -23.41 -55.33
C GLU A 273 -14.55 -23.36 -56.40
N ASP A 274 -15.47 -22.40 -56.26
CA ASP A 274 -16.33 -21.78 -57.27
C ASP A 274 -17.80 -21.76 -56.85
N ASP A 275 -18.18 -20.77 -56.04
CA ASP A 275 -19.54 -20.21 -56.08
C ASP A 275 -19.49 -18.71 -55.77
N GLU A 276 -19.64 -17.92 -56.83
CA GLU A 276 -19.89 -16.48 -56.81
C GLU A 276 -21.24 -16.19 -56.12
N PHE A 277 -21.22 -15.51 -54.97
CA PHE A 277 -22.42 -14.92 -54.37
C PHE A 277 -22.36 -13.37 -54.37
N PRO A 278 -23.45 -12.68 -54.75
CA PRO A 278 -23.45 -11.23 -54.93
C PRO A 278 -23.61 -10.49 -53.59
N TYR A 279 -22.65 -9.63 -53.27
CA TYR A 279 -22.76 -8.62 -52.22
C TYR A 279 -23.37 -7.35 -52.81
N ASP A 280 -24.66 -7.11 -52.59
CA ASP A 280 -25.29 -5.78 -52.73
C ASP A 280 -26.76 -5.85 -52.20
N ASP A 281 -27.01 -6.02 -50.88
CA ASP A 281 -28.30 -5.58 -50.28
C ASP A 281 -28.46 -5.59 -48.72
N TYR A 282 -27.41 -5.35 -47.90
CA TYR A 282 -27.58 -5.48 -46.44
C TYR A 282 -26.90 -4.39 -45.58
N SER A 283 -27.08 -3.10 -45.93
CA SER A 283 -26.68 -2.00 -45.03
C SER A 283 -27.75 -1.56 -44.03
N ASP A 284 -28.99 -2.01 -44.18
CA ASP A 284 -30.13 -1.36 -43.48
C ASP A 284 -30.69 -2.18 -42.31
N ILE A 285 -30.18 -3.40 -42.06
CA ILE A 285 -30.67 -4.28 -40.97
C ILE A 285 -29.84 -4.14 -39.68
N TYR A 286 -28.61 -3.59 -39.73
CA TYR A 286 -27.72 -3.50 -38.56
C TYR A 286 -27.74 -2.15 -37.82
N ALA A 287 -28.67 -1.24 -38.17
CA ALA A 287 -28.73 0.08 -37.55
C ALA A 287 -29.70 0.19 -36.35
N GLU A 288 -30.62 -0.76 -36.17
CA GLU A 288 -31.65 -0.71 -35.11
C GLU A 288 -31.36 -1.62 -33.90
N GLU A 289 -30.39 -2.55 -34.01
CA GLU A 289 -30.12 -3.56 -32.96
C GLU A 289 -28.83 -3.27 -32.14
N LEU A 290 -28.21 -2.11 -32.37
CA LEU A 290 -27.00 -1.64 -31.70
C LEU A 290 -27.24 -0.51 -30.67
N GLU A 291 -28.50 -0.11 -30.46
CA GLU A 291 -28.88 0.90 -29.45
C GLU A 291 -28.98 0.33 -28.02
N ASP A 292 -28.95 -1.00 -27.84
CA ASP A 292 -29.16 -1.67 -26.54
C ASP A 292 -27.89 -2.35 -25.96
N LEU A 293 -26.73 -2.26 -26.62
CA LEU A 293 -25.45 -2.71 -26.05
C LEU A 293 -24.90 -1.62 -25.14
N GLU A 294 -24.92 -1.88 -23.82
CA GLU A 294 -24.25 -1.05 -22.80
C GLU A 294 -22.83 -0.69 -23.28
N GLU A 295 -22.53 0.61 -23.26
CA GLU A 295 -21.23 1.15 -23.69
C GLU A 295 -20.11 0.40 -22.95
N PRO A 296 -19.01 0.00 -23.63
CA PRO A 296 -17.90 -0.63 -22.95
C PRO A 296 -17.38 0.30 -21.85
N GLU A 297 -17.27 -0.26 -20.64
CA GLU A 297 -16.95 0.44 -19.39
C GLU A 297 -15.71 1.34 -19.55
N GLU A 298 -15.80 2.60 -19.08
CA GLU A 298 -14.74 3.62 -19.12
C GLU A 298 -13.37 3.09 -18.66
N GLU A 299 -13.34 2.08 -17.81
CA GLU A 299 -12.14 1.42 -17.28
C GLU A 299 -11.19 0.91 -18.39
N TYR A 300 -11.70 0.34 -19.49
CA TYR A 300 -10.83 -0.20 -20.55
C TYR A 300 -9.95 0.88 -21.22
N PHE A 301 -10.50 2.09 -21.38
CA PHE A 301 -9.76 3.20 -22.00
C PHE A 301 -8.77 3.86 -21.04
N ASP A 302 -9.09 3.92 -19.75
CA ASP A 302 -8.19 4.42 -18.71
C ASP A 302 -6.95 3.53 -18.56
N TYR A 303 -7.10 2.20 -18.67
CA TYR A 303 -5.96 1.26 -18.64
C TYR A 303 -5.02 1.39 -19.85
N ILE A 304 -5.56 1.60 -21.05
CA ILE A 304 -4.75 1.82 -22.25
C ILE A 304 -3.97 3.15 -22.11
N ALA A 305 -4.59 4.19 -21.57
CA ALA A 305 -3.92 5.46 -21.32
C ALA A 305 -2.75 5.32 -20.32
N ALA A 306 -2.96 4.59 -19.22
CA ALA A 306 -1.92 4.30 -18.23
C ALA A 306 -0.73 3.53 -18.82
N TRP A 307 -0.97 2.58 -19.73
CA TRP A 307 0.10 1.88 -20.45
C TRP A 307 0.95 2.83 -21.29
N TYR A 308 0.33 3.75 -22.03
CA TYR A 308 1.06 4.69 -22.88
C TYR A 308 1.91 5.69 -22.09
N GLU A 309 1.47 6.11 -20.89
CA GLU A 309 2.30 6.92 -19.99
C GLU A 309 3.50 6.12 -19.46
N LEU A 310 3.28 4.87 -19.04
CA LEU A 310 4.34 4.00 -18.54
C LEU A 310 5.38 3.64 -19.61
N ARG A 311 4.94 3.52 -20.87
CA ARG A 311 5.79 3.22 -22.03
C ARG A 311 6.91 4.25 -22.23
N GLU A 312 6.72 5.48 -21.78
CA GLU A 312 7.75 6.53 -21.86
C GLU A 312 8.84 6.40 -20.78
N GLU A 313 8.62 5.60 -19.73
CA GLU A 313 9.53 5.45 -18.59
C GLU A 313 10.40 4.18 -18.63
N ILE A 314 10.04 3.19 -19.46
CA ILE A 314 10.75 1.91 -19.59
C ILE A 314 11.67 1.88 -20.83
N ASP A 315 12.65 0.98 -20.81
CA ASP A 315 13.57 0.78 -21.94
C ASP A 315 12.83 0.41 -23.23
N GLU A 316 13.27 0.95 -24.37
CA GLU A 316 12.58 0.82 -25.67
C GLU A 316 12.45 -0.65 -26.12
N ASP A 317 13.45 -1.50 -25.81
CA ASP A 317 13.40 -2.94 -26.15
C ASP A 317 12.38 -3.68 -25.26
N LEU A 318 12.25 -3.28 -24.00
CA LEU A 318 11.25 -3.83 -23.08
C LEU A 318 9.83 -3.36 -23.44
N ALA A 319 9.67 -2.09 -23.78
CA ALA A 319 8.42 -1.53 -24.28
C ALA A 319 7.95 -2.27 -25.54
N ALA A 320 8.86 -2.51 -26.49
CA ALA A 320 8.57 -3.26 -27.71
C ALA A 320 8.16 -4.70 -27.41
N SER A 321 8.81 -5.36 -26.46
CA SER A 321 8.47 -6.72 -26.04
C SER A 321 7.08 -6.81 -25.40
N ILE A 322 6.71 -5.82 -24.57
CA ILE A 322 5.38 -5.76 -23.94
C ILE A 322 4.31 -5.41 -24.98
N ASP A 323 4.58 -4.48 -25.90
CA ASP A 323 3.69 -4.15 -27.01
C ASP A 323 3.41 -5.40 -27.87
N GLU A 324 4.44 -6.21 -28.15
CA GLU A 324 4.28 -7.45 -28.91
C GLU A 324 3.39 -8.46 -28.15
N LEU A 325 3.63 -8.63 -26.84
CA LEU A 325 2.84 -9.50 -25.97
C LEU A 325 1.37 -9.07 -25.88
N MET A 326 1.13 -7.76 -25.72
CA MET A 326 -0.20 -7.18 -25.69
C MET A 326 -0.92 -7.36 -27.03
N MET A 327 -0.22 -7.18 -28.15
CA MET A 327 -0.78 -7.43 -29.48
C MET A 327 -1.05 -8.91 -29.73
N MET A 328 -0.24 -9.84 -29.19
CA MET A 328 -0.55 -11.27 -29.23
C MET A 328 -1.81 -11.59 -28.42
N ALA A 329 -1.96 -11.00 -27.24
CA ALA A 329 -3.14 -11.18 -26.41
C ALA A 329 -4.41 -10.64 -27.07
N ILE A 330 -4.35 -9.44 -27.65
CA ILE A 330 -5.46 -8.84 -28.41
C ILE A 330 -5.85 -9.74 -29.59
N ARG A 331 -4.87 -10.26 -30.34
CA ARG A 331 -5.14 -11.19 -31.45
C ARG A 331 -5.78 -12.50 -30.98
N GLU A 332 -5.38 -13.02 -29.84
CA GLU A 332 -5.98 -14.23 -29.28
C GLU A 332 -7.41 -13.95 -28.81
N VAL A 333 -7.66 -12.82 -28.14
CA VAL A 333 -9.03 -12.40 -27.77
C VAL A 333 -9.90 -12.22 -29.02
N ASP A 334 -9.39 -11.58 -30.07
CA ASP A 334 -10.11 -11.40 -31.35
C ASP A 334 -10.38 -12.75 -32.06
N SER A 335 -9.40 -13.66 -32.01
CA SER A 335 -9.54 -15.05 -32.49
C SER A 335 -10.61 -15.83 -31.72
N GLN A 336 -10.63 -15.73 -30.38
CA GLN A 336 -11.62 -16.39 -29.53
C GLN A 336 -13.01 -15.76 -29.72
N THR A 337 -13.10 -14.44 -29.84
CA THR A 337 -14.35 -13.71 -30.13
C THR A 337 -14.91 -14.13 -31.49
N SER A 338 -14.06 -14.22 -32.51
CA SER A 338 -14.43 -14.71 -33.84
C SER A 338 -14.91 -16.17 -33.81
N ARG A 339 -14.33 -17.01 -32.96
CA ARG A 339 -14.80 -18.40 -32.75
C ARG A 339 -16.16 -18.43 -32.09
N VAL A 340 -16.39 -17.60 -31.06
CA VAL A 340 -17.69 -17.46 -30.39
C VAL A 340 -18.76 -17.00 -31.37
N ILE A 341 -18.53 -15.93 -32.13
CA ILE A 341 -19.49 -15.41 -33.11
C ILE A 341 -19.82 -16.46 -34.19
N ASN A 342 -18.84 -17.24 -34.64
CA ASN A 342 -19.07 -18.31 -35.61
C ASN A 342 -19.83 -19.51 -35.01
N LEU A 343 -19.68 -19.76 -33.70
CA LEU A 343 -20.46 -20.77 -32.98
C LEU A 343 -21.90 -20.31 -32.77
N GLU A 344 -22.13 -19.06 -32.35
CA GLU A 344 -23.47 -18.47 -32.22
C GLU A 344 -24.22 -18.44 -33.56
N ARG A 345 -23.53 -18.13 -34.66
CA ARG A 345 -24.10 -18.19 -36.02
C ARG A 345 -24.50 -19.62 -36.42
N ARG A 346 -23.82 -20.64 -35.89
CA ARG A 346 -24.18 -22.06 -36.07
C ARG A 346 -25.29 -22.50 -35.10
N GLU A 347 -25.39 -21.90 -33.91
CA GLU A 347 -26.47 -22.19 -32.95
C GLU A 347 -27.84 -21.68 -33.42
N GLY A 348 -27.89 -20.72 -34.35
CA GLY A 348 -29.12 -20.43 -35.11
C GLY A 348 -29.70 -21.65 -35.87
N GLU A 349 -28.94 -22.73 -36.01
CA GLU A 349 -29.36 -24.03 -36.57
C GLU A 349 -29.43 -25.17 -35.53
N LEU A 350 -29.06 -24.96 -34.27
CA LEU A 350 -29.00 -25.99 -33.22
C LEU A 350 -29.89 -25.62 -32.03
N GLU A 351 -31.08 -26.23 -31.93
CA GLU A 351 -32.12 -25.96 -30.93
C GLU A 351 -31.83 -26.46 -29.48
N ASP A 352 -30.64 -26.98 -29.16
CA ASP A 352 -30.38 -27.60 -27.85
C ASP A 352 -29.59 -26.70 -26.88
N GLU A 353 -30.20 -26.39 -25.73
CA GLU A 353 -29.64 -25.66 -24.56
C GLU A 353 -28.29 -26.23 -24.02
N ARG A 354 -27.82 -27.35 -24.56
CA ARG A 354 -26.64 -28.08 -24.08
C ARG A 354 -25.32 -27.49 -24.54
N ASP A 355 -25.30 -26.53 -25.46
CA ASP A 355 -24.08 -25.93 -26.00
C ASP A 355 -23.79 -24.48 -25.50
N SER A 356 -24.78 -23.80 -24.92
CA SER A 356 -24.65 -22.47 -24.32
C SER A 356 -23.53 -22.34 -23.26
N TRP A 357 -23.27 -23.40 -22.48
CA TRP A 357 -22.20 -23.37 -21.47
C TRP A 357 -20.79 -23.31 -22.09
N LYS A 358 -20.61 -23.78 -23.32
CA LYS A 358 -19.30 -23.74 -24.02
C LYS A 358 -18.98 -22.32 -24.48
N VAL A 359 -19.98 -21.57 -24.89
CA VAL A 359 -19.85 -20.15 -25.27
C VAL A 359 -19.46 -19.32 -24.06
N ASN A 360 -20.14 -19.51 -22.92
CA ASN A 360 -19.78 -18.84 -21.65
C ASN A 360 -18.40 -19.25 -21.11
N ALA A 361 -18.02 -20.52 -21.24
CA ALA A 361 -16.68 -20.99 -20.85
C ALA A 361 -15.58 -20.35 -21.72
N LEU A 362 -15.80 -20.16 -23.03
CA LEU A 362 -14.85 -19.50 -23.91
C LEU A 362 -14.71 -18.00 -23.59
N ALA A 363 -15.85 -17.31 -23.38
CA ALA A 363 -15.88 -15.89 -23.02
C ALA A 363 -15.18 -15.63 -21.67
N SER A 364 -15.44 -16.45 -20.66
CA SER A 364 -14.78 -16.35 -19.34
C SER A 364 -13.28 -16.66 -19.38
N GLY A 365 -12.85 -17.57 -20.26
CA GLY A 365 -11.44 -17.89 -20.48
C GLY A 365 -10.64 -16.72 -21.05
N GLY A 366 -11.24 -15.95 -21.97
CA GLY A 366 -10.61 -14.75 -22.56
C GLY A 366 -10.36 -13.64 -21.53
N ALA A 367 -11.35 -13.34 -20.69
CA ALA A 367 -11.23 -12.35 -19.62
C ALA A 367 -10.15 -12.74 -18.59
N GLY A 368 -10.05 -14.04 -18.25
CA GLY A 368 -9.02 -14.54 -17.33
C GLY A 368 -7.59 -14.35 -17.86
N ILE A 369 -7.35 -14.55 -19.16
CA ILE A 369 -6.02 -14.37 -19.76
C ILE A 369 -5.61 -12.89 -19.74
N VAL A 370 -6.55 -11.99 -20.03
CA VAL A 370 -6.29 -10.53 -20.03
C VAL A 370 -5.94 -10.05 -18.62
N LEU A 371 -6.69 -10.47 -17.59
CA LEU A 371 -6.39 -10.12 -16.19
C LEU A 371 -5.02 -10.66 -15.72
N LEU A 372 -4.64 -11.88 -16.12
CA LEU A 372 -3.32 -12.44 -15.81
C LEU A 372 -2.18 -11.65 -16.45
N LEU A 373 -2.36 -11.18 -17.68
CA LEU A 373 -1.35 -10.36 -18.37
C LEU A 373 -1.20 -8.98 -17.73
N PHE A 374 -2.30 -8.32 -17.39
CA PHE A 374 -2.25 -7.03 -16.69
C PHE A 374 -1.65 -7.15 -15.29
N GLY A 375 -2.01 -8.20 -14.53
CA GLY A 375 -1.36 -8.51 -13.25
C GLY A 375 0.14 -8.73 -13.40
N SER A 376 0.58 -9.40 -14.48
CA SER A 376 2.00 -9.63 -14.77
C SER A 376 2.74 -8.32 -15.10
N ILE A 377 2.14 -7.43 -15.90
CA ILE A 377 2.72 -6.12 -16.21
C ILE A 377 2.85 -5.27 -14.95
N PHE A 378 1.82 -5.23 -14.11
CA PHE A 378 1.84 -4.50 -12.84
C PHE A 378 2.98 -4.99 -11.93
N LEU A 379 3.16 -6.32 -11.81
CA LEU A 379 4.26 -6.91 -11.05
C LEU A 379 5.63 -6.54 -11.62
N VAL A 380 5.82 -6.58 -12.94
CA VAL A 380 7.08 -6.19 -13.59
C VAL A 380 7.40 -4.72 -13.34
N THR A 381 6.41 -3.84 -13.48
CA THR A 381 6.58 -2.39 -13.24
C THR A 381 7.01 -2.12 -11.80
N ARG A 382 6.39 -2.81 -10.84
CA ARG A 382 6.75 -2.72 -9.43
C ARG A 382 8.18 -3.22 -9.16
N GLN A 383 8.58 -4.33 -9.77
CA GLN A 383 9.96 -4.84 -9.66
C GLN A 383 11.00 -3.88 -10.26
N ILE A 384 10.67 -3.18 -11.34
CA ILE A 384 11.54 -2.14 -11.91
C ILE A 384 11.70 -0.97 -10.92
N LYS A 385 10.61 -0.50 -10.30
CA LYS A 385 10.66 0.57 -9.28
C LYS A 385 11.52 0.17 -8.08
N ILE A 386 11.30 -1.03 -7.55
CA ILE A 386 12.14 -1.64 -6.50
C ILE A 386 13.60 -1.67 -6.94
N GLY A 387 13.87 -2.15 -8.15
CA GLY A 387 15.24 -2.23 -8.70
C GLY A 387 15.92 -0.86 -8.80
N LYS A 388 15.17 0.18 -9.21
CA LYS A 388 15.65 1.56 -9.27
C LYS A 388 15.98 2.10 -7.88
N LEU A 389 15.10 1.90 -6.90
CA LEU A 389 15.32 2.26 -5.49
C LEU A 389 16.53 1.51 -4.92
N LYS A 390 16.65 0.20 -5.19
CA LYS A 390 17.82 -0.62 -4.79
C LYS A 390 19.12 -0.16 -5.45
N THR A 391 19.05 0.29 -6.70
CA THR A 391 20.23 0.81 -7.41
C THR A 391 20.65 2.14 -6.81
N GLN A 392 19.70 3.00 -6.43
CA GLN A 392 19.98 4.22 -5.69
C GLN A 392 20.60 3.92 -4.32
N LEU A 393 20.04 2.95 -3.58
CA LEU A 393 20.55 2.46 -2.29
C LEU A 393 22.00 1.95 -2.39
N LYS A 394 22.34 1.24 -3.47
CA LYS A 394 23.68 0.65 -3.65
C LYS A 394 24.70 1.62 -4.24
N ALA A 395 24.26 2.72 -4.84
CA ALA A 395 25.13 3.70 -5.48
C ALA A 395 25.79 4.61 -4.44
N LYS A 396 26.73 4.06 -3.67
CA LYS A 396 27.55 4.85 -2.73
C LYS A 396 28.30 5.94 -3.52
N PRO A 397 28.20 7.23 -3.16
CA PRO A 397 28.89 8.29 -3.88
C PRO A 397 30.40 8.02 -3.87
N THR A 398 30.98 7.92 -5.06
CA THR A 398 32.43 7.72 -5.20
C THR A 398 33.17 8.94 -4.62
N PRO A 399 34.25 8.75 -3.83
CA PRO A 399 34.94 9.84 -3.13
C PRO A 399 35.46 10.99 -4.03
N ASP A 400 35.57 10.76 -5.34
CA ASP A 400 36.14 11.72 -6.29
C ASP A 400 35.14 12.77 -6.82
N GLU A 401 33.84 12.67 -6.48
CA GLU A 401 32.80 13.67 -6.84
C GLU A 401 32.47 14.65 -5.70
N ALA A 402 33.47 15.05 -4.91
CA ALA A 402 33.32 16.06 -3.87
C ALA A 402 33.05 17.47 -4.48
N LYS A 403 31.80 17.71 -4.88
CA LYS A 403 31.19 19.05 -4.83
C LYS A 403 31.34 19.56 -3.40
N ALA A 404 31.54 20.88 -3.27
CA ALA A 404 31.72 21.56 -1.99
C ALA A 404 30.75 21.02 -0.92
N PRO A 405 31.21 20.78 0.32
CA PRO A 405 30.41 20.13 1.34
C PRO A 405 29.09 20.86 1.48
N VAL A 406 28.02 20.23 0.98
CA VAL A 406 26.66 20.67 1.25
C VAL A 406 26.52 20.59 2.77
N PRO A 407 26.07 21.65 3.44
CA PRO A 407 25.87 21.58 4.89
C PRO A 407 24.96 20.40 5.19
N VAL A 408 25.51 19.41 5.91
CA VAL A 408 24.75 18.24 6.37
C VAL A 408 23.61 18.79 7.21
N ALA A 409 22.37 18.65 6.72
CA ALA A 409 21.21 19.05 7.48
C ALA A 409 21.21 18.31 8.83
N ASP A 410 20.88 18.99 9.92
CA ASP A 410 20.74 18.34 11.22
C ASP A 410 19.55 17.37 11.23
N PHE A 411 19.53 16.50 12.24
CA PHE A 411 18.50 15.48 12.41
C PHE A 411 17.08 16.08 12.38
N ASP A 412 16.85 17.17 13.11
CA ASP A 412 15.54 17.81 13.23
C ASP A 412 15.06 18.36 11.88
N THR A 413 15.96 18.92 11.08
CA THR A 413 15.63 19.41 9.73
C THR A 413 15.24 18.26 8.81
N LYS A 414 15.95 17.14 8.85
CA LYS A 414 15.64 15.95 8.04
C LYS A 414 14.29 15.35 8.44
N MET A 415 14.01 15.22 9.74
CA MET A 415 12.72 14.73 10.23
C MET A 415 11.56 15.64 9.81
N LYS A 416 11.73 16.97 9.89
CA LYS A 416 10.74 17.93 9.39
C LYS A 416 10.50 17.78 7.89
N GLN A 417 11.55 17.55 7.10
CA GLN A 417 11.43 17.32 5.67
C GLN A 417 10.67 16.02 5.37
N ILE A 418 10.95 14.95 6.10
CA ILE A 418 10.23 13.67 5.97
C ILE A 418 8.75 13.84 6.32
N GLY A 419 8.43 14.51 7.44
CA GLY A 419 7.04 14.81 7.80
C GLY A 419 6.31 15.71 6.79
N LEU A 420 7.04 16.62 6.13
CA LEU A 420 6.50 17.42 5.03
C LEU A 420 6.19 16.59 3.79
N ILE A 421 7.06 15.62 3.46
CA ILE A 421 6.83 14.68 2.36
C ILE A 421 5.61 13.82 2.67
N GLU A 422 5.53 13.31 3.90
CA GLU A 422 4.41 12.51 4.39
C GLU A 422 3.07 13.24 4.25
N SER A 423 2.95 14.43 4.85
CA SER A 423 1.70 15.21 4.87
C SER A 423 1.30 15.78 3.51
N LYS A 424 2.26 16.21 2.67
CA LYS A 424 1.95 16.94 1.42
C LYS A 424 2.01 16.10 0.15
N MET A 425 2.87 15.09 0.10
CA MET A 425 3.21 14.40 -1.14
C MET A 425 2.59 13.02 -1.26
N ILE A 426 2.39 12.28 -0.16
CA ILE A 426 1.80 10.93 -0.22
C ILE A 426 0.46 10.95 -0.95
N VAL A 427 -0.43 11.88 -0.57
CA VAL A 427 -1.79 11.95 -1.14
C VAL A 427 -1.78 12.51 -2.57
N LYS A 428 -0.89 13.46 -2.88
CA LYS A 428 -0.92 14.21 -4.16
C LYS A 428 -0.08 13.57 -5.26
N ALA A 429 1.03 12.93 -4.90
CA ALA A 429 2.02 12.41 -5.84
C ALA A 429 2.89 11.34 -5.15
N PRO A 430 2.35 10.14 -4.88
CA PRO A 430 3.04 9.08 -4.14
C PRO A 430 4.38 8.69 -4.79
N ASP A 431 4.45 8.60 -6.11
CA ASP A 431 5.69 8.27 -6.82
C ASP A 431 6.80 9.32 -6.57
N LYS A 432 6.44 10.60 -6.58
CA LYS A 432 7.39 11.69 -6.28
C LYS A 432 7.78 11.72 -4.80
N ALA A 433 6.91 11.23 -3.92
CA ALA A 433 7.24 11.09 -2.51
C ALA A 433 8.30 9.99 -2.33
N LEU A 434 8.13 8.84 -2.99
CA LEU A 434 9.11 7.75 -2.99
C LEU A 434 10.48 8.21 -3.51
N ASP A 435 10.53 8.93 -4.64
CA ASP A 435 11.79 9.45 -5.19
C ASP A 435 12.54 10.34 -4.19
N LYS A 436 11.82 11.18 -3.42
CA LYS A 436 12.45 12.04 -2.41
C LYS A 436 12.86 11.28 -1.16
N LEU A 437 12.05 10.33 -0.70
CA LEU A 437 12.35 9.50 0.46
C LEU A 437 13.59 8.63 0.20
N ALA A 438 13.79 8.19 -1.04
CA ALA A 438 14.97 7.46 -1.47
C ALA A 438 16.27 8.27 -1.31
N GLU A 439 16.23 9.60 -1.25
CA GLU A 439 17.43 10.42 -0.98
C GLU A 439 17.92 10.29 0.48
N TYR A 440 17.07 9.84 1.40
CA TYR A 440 17.37 9.76 2.83
C TYR A 440 17.49 8.32 3.34
N ILE A 441 17.25 7.31 2.51
CA ILE A 441 17.26 5.89 2.93
C ILE A 441 18.65 5.43 3.41
N ASP A 442 19.71 6.05 2.89
CA ASP A 442 21.11 5.81 3.24
C ASP A 442 21.63 6.76 4.34
N ASP A 443 20.75 7.40 5.10
CA ASP A 443 21.16 8.32 6.16
C ASP A 443 22.04 7.62 7.21
N GLU A 444 23.01 8.33 7.78
CA GLU A 444 23.84 7.76 8.86
C GLU A 444 23.03 7.53 10.15
N ASP A 445 21.94 8.29 10.37
CA ASP A 445 21.08 8.10 11.52
C ASP A 445 19.99 7.06 11.25
N TYR A 446 20.05 5.93 11.96
CA TYR A 446 19.09 4.84 11.80
C TYR A 446 17.65 5.25 12.11
N ARG A 447 17.42 6.24 12.98
CA ARG A 447 16.06 6.71 13.29
C ARG A 447 15.41 7.36 12.08
N ILE A 448 16.21 8.01 11.25
CA ILE A 448 15.78 8.57 9.96
C ILE A 448 15.41 7.42 9.02
N LYS A 449 16.25 6.38 8.90
CA LYS A 449 15.94 5.19 8.08
C LYS A 449 14.64 4.51 8.48
N ILE A 450 14.43 4.27 9.78
CA ILE A 450 13.21 3.64 10.30
C ILE A 450 11.99 4.52 10.00
N ARG A 451 12.09 5.83 10.23
CA ARG A 451 10.99 6.75 9.92
C ARG A 451 10.66 6.74 8.43
N ILE A 452 11.66 6.69 7.55
CA ILE A 452 11.44 6.62 6.11
C ILE A 452 10.70 5.35 5.73
N ILE A 453 11.06 4.19 6.30
CA ILE A 453 10.35 2.94 6.01
C ILE A 453 8.89 3.02 6.47
N GLU A 454 8.62 3.61 7.64
CA GLU A 454 7.23 3.85 8.09
C GLU A 454 6.44 4.70 7.08
N VAL A 455 7.05 5.77 6.57
CA VAL A 455 6.42 6.66 5.58
C VAL A 455 6.26 5.96 4.23
N ILE A 456 7.24 5.17 3.78
CA ILE A 456 7.16 4.36 2.56
C ILE A 456 6.06 3.31 2.70
N HIS A 457 5.87 2.70 3.89
CA HIS A 457 4.84 1.69 4.09
C HIS A 457 3.44 2.27 3.86
N LYS A 458 3.20 3.53 4.25
CA LYS A 458 1.94 4.24 3.97
C LYS A 458 1.69 4.44 2.47
N ILE A 459 2.74 4.41 1.64
CA ILE A 459 2.65 4.55 0.18
C ILE A 459 2.55 3.17 -0.48
N ASP A 460 3.51 2.30 -0.21
CA ASP A 460 3.63 0.94 -0.73
C ASP A 460 4.22 0.02 0.36
N PRO A 461 3.36 -0.76 1.05
CA PRO A 461 3.76 -1.68 2.11
C PRO A 461 4.84 -2.68 1.72
N ALA A 462 4.87 -3.07 0.45
CA ALA A 462 5.78 -4.11 0.01
C ALA A 462 7.16 -3.57 -0.32
N ILE A 463 7.25 -2.35 -0.88
CA ILE A 463 8.53 -1.66 -0.99
C ILE A 463 9.14 -1.45 0.40
N ALA A 464 8.34 -1.00 1.37
CA ALA A 464 8.79 -0.85 2.76
C ALA A 464 9.28 -2.17 3.36
N THR A 465 8.54 -3.26 3.15
CA THR A 465 8.91 -4.60 3.64
C THR A 465 10.25 -5.07 3.05
N GLU A 466 10.48 -4.82 1.77
CA GLU A 466 11.72 -5.21 1.11
C GLU A 466 12.93 -4.39 1.59
N ILE A 467 12.76 -3.08 1.77
CA ILE A 467 13.79 -2.21 2.34
C ILE A 467 14.12 -2.65 3.77
N ALA A 468 13.10 -2.89 4.61
CA ALA A 468 13.31 -3.33 5.98
C ALA A 468 14.06 -4.67 6.04
N ARG A 469 13.73 -5.60 5.13
CA ARG A 469 14.44 -6.88 4.98
C ARG A 469 15.93 -6.67 4.66
N ASP A 470 16.24 -5.81 3.71
CA ASP A 470 17.63 -5.52 3.32
C ASP A 470 18.41 -4.89 4.50
N ILE A 471 17.79 -3.98 5.25
CA ILE A 471 18.36 -3.38 6.47
C ILE A 471 18.66 -4.43 7.54
N ILE A 472 17.76 -5.39 7.77
CA ILE A 472 17.96 -6.45 8.78
C ILE A 472 19.19 -7.30 8.45
N VAL A 473 19.50 -7.50 7.16
CA VAL A 473 20.66 -8.30 6.75
C VAL A 473 21.96 -7.49 6.87
N GLU A 474 21.95 -6.23 6.46
CA GLU A 474 23.20 -5.46 6.24
C GLU A 474 23.68 -4.65 7.44
N GLU A 475 22.79 -4.23 8.34
CA GLU A 475 23.10 -3.19 9.34
C GLU A 475 23.52 -3.72 10.72
N GLN A 476 23.86 -2.84 11.67
CA GLN A 476 24.18 -3.22 13.05
C GLN A 476 22.94 -3.57 13.88
N ASP A 477 23.12 -4.35 14.94
CA ASP A 477 22.06 -4.90 15.81
C ASP A 477 20.93 -3.94 16.22
N PRO A 478 21.17 -2.68 16.66
CA PRO A 478 20.08 -1.77 17.02
C PRO A 478 19.19 -1.40 15.82
N ILE A 479 19.77 -1.33 14.63
CA ILE A 479 19.04 -1.03 13.39
C ILE A 479 18.24 -2.26 12.97
N ARG A 480 18.85 -3.45 13.08
CA ARG A 480 18.17 -4.72 12.79
C ARG A 480 16.97 -4.94 13.69
N SER A 481 17.11 -4.68 15.00
CA SER A 481 16.01 -4.77 15.97
C SER A 481 14.87 -3.84 15.58
N ALA A 482 15.16 -2.56 15.33
CA ALA A 482 14.14 -1.59 14.96
C ALA A 482 13.45 -1.92 13.62
N ALA A 483 14.18 -2.49 12.66
CA ALA A 483 13.61 -2.94 11.39
C ALA A 483 12.76 -4.20 11.54
N CYS A 484 13.14 -5.15 12.41
CA CYS A 484 12.31 -6.30 12.77
C CYS A 484 11.02 -5.86 13.48
N ASP A 485 11.12 -4.96 14.46
CA ASP A 485 9.97 -4.39 15.17
C ASP A 485 9.04 -3.65 14.21
N LEU A 486 9.62 -2.92 13.26
CA LEU A 486 8.84 -2.27 12.21
C LEU A 486 8.08 -3.30 11.38
N LEU A 487 8.74 -4.35 10.87
CA LEU A 487 8.07 -5.42 10.12
C LEU A 487 6.92 -6.07 10.92
N GLY A 488 7.08 -6.27 12.22
CA GLY A 488 6.00 -6.77 13.09
C GLY A 488 4.82 -5.80 13.22
N ARG A 489 5.10 -4.48 13.25
CA ARG A 489 4.09 -3.42 13.29
C ARG A 489 3.37 -3.20 11.96
N LEU A 490 4.01 -3.47 10.82
CA LEU A 490 3.43 -3.25 9.48
C LEU A 490 2.23 -4.17 9.19
N ASP A 491 2.03 -5.24 9.95
CA ASP A 491 0.88 -6.16 9.91
C ASP A 491 0.44 -6.61 8.50
N SER A 492 1.40 -6.75 7.59
CA SER A 492 1.13 -7.21 6.22
C SER A 492 1.54 -8.67 6.05
N VAL A 493 0.84 -9.39 5.16
CA VAL A 493 1.21 -10.77 4.79
C VAL A 493 2.64 -10.80 4.25
N GLU A 494 3.05 -9.77 3.51
CA GLU A 494 4.41 -9.58 3.01
C GLU A 494 5.42 -9.47 4.15
N SER A 495 5.11 -8.72 5.21
CA SER A 495 5.98 -8.59 6.38
C SER A 495 6.10 -9.92 7.12
N ALA A 496 5.01 -10.68 7.28
CA ALA A 496 5.05 -12.02 7.87
C ALA A 496 5.93 -12.99 7.06
N VAL A 497 5.79 -12.99 5.73
CA VAL A 497 6.65 -13.79 4.83
C VAL A 497 8.11 -13.35 4.94
N ALA A 498 8.39 -12.05 4.98
CA ALA A 498 9.75 -11.54 5.11
C ALA A 498 10.41 -11.94 6.43
N ILE A 499 9.71 -11.79 7.55
CA ILE A 499 10.18 -12.21 8.87
C ILE A 499 10.44 -13.73 8.87
N PHE A 500 9.54 -14.52 8.29
CA PHE A 500 9.68 -15.97 8.21
C PHE A 500 10.87 -16.41 7.35
N GLU A 501 11.10 -15.76 6.21
CA GLU A 501 12.28 -16.00 5.36
C GLU A 501 13.59 -15.63 6.09
N LEU A 502 13.61 -14.49 6.79
CA LEU A 502 14.74 -14.08 7.60
C LEU A 502 15.02 -15.08 8.73
N PHE A 503 13.98 -15.57 9.39
CA PHE A 503 14.07 -16.59 10.44
C PHE A 503 14.66 -17.91 9.91
N LYS A 504 14.32 -18.32 8.68
CA LYS A 504 14.91 -19.50 8.03
C LYS A 504 16.39 -19.34 7.70
N TYR A 505 16.80 -18.13 7.30
CA TYR A 505 18.15 -17.85 6.79
C TYR A 505 19.17 -17.52 7.87
N GLN A 506 18.76 -17.00 9.03
CA GLN A 506 19.72 -16.58 10.05
C GLN A 506 20.40 -17.78 10.74
N GLY A 507 21.73 -17.82 10.60
CA GLY A 507 22.59 -18.75 11.31
C GLY A 507 22.72 -18.42 12.80
N PRO A 508 23.49 -19.22 13.57
CA PRO A 508 23.57 -19.11 15.04
C PRO A 508 24.24 -17.82 15.56
N GLU A 509 24.69 -16.90 14.70
CA GLU A 509 25.47 -15.72 15.10
C GLU A 509 24.64 -14.50 15.54
N THR A 510 23.32 -14.53 15.36
CA THR A 510 22.41 -13.45 15.76
C THR A 510 21.30 -13.96 16.68
N SER A 511 21.67 -14.55 17.84
CA SER A 511 20.70 -15.10 18.82
C SER A 511 19.59 -14.10 19.15
N ASP A 512 19.96 -12.86 19.45
CA ASP A 512 19.01 -11.81 19.88
C ASP A 512 17.99 -11.48 18.78
N ILE A 513 18.42 -11.45 17.51
CA ILE A 513 17.53 -11.14 16.38
C ILE A 513 16.65 -12.35 16.06
N LYS A 514 17.17 -13.55 16.22
CA LYS A 514 16.38 -14.77 16.05
C LYS A 514 15.25 -14.83 17.08
N ASP A 515 15.56 -14.52 18.34
CA ASP A 515 14.56 -14.48 19.41
C ASP A 515 13.49 -13.40 19.12
N LEU A 516 13.90 -12.23 18.63
CA LEU A 516 12.99 -11.17 18.21
C LEU A 516 12.13 -11.57 16.99
N LEU A 517 12.72 -12.21 15.98
CA LEU A 517 11.99 -12.73 14.82
C LEU A 517 10.98 -13.81 15.24
N GLU A 518 11.34 -14.67 16.19
CA GLU A 518 10.44 -15.67 16.77
C GLU A 518 9.28 -15.02 17.52
N GLU A 519 9.55 -14.01 18.35
CA GLU A 519 8.52 -13.23 19.06
C GLU A 519 7.55 -12.58 18.06
N LYS A 520 8.06 -11.91 17.02
CA LYS A 520 7.22 -11.27 16.00
C LYS A 520 6.46 -12.27 15.14
N LEU A 521 7.01 -13.45 14.86
CA LEU A 521 6.26 -14.52 14.19
C LEU A 521 5.11 -15.04 15.06
N ARG A 522 5.30 -15.17 16.38
CA ARG A 522 4.23 -15.56 17.30
C ARG A 522 3.12 -14.51 17.31
N GLU A 523 3.46 -13.23 17.44
CA GLU A 523 2.51 -12.11 17.37
C GLU A 523 1.71 -12.12 16.07
N LEU A 524 2.38 -12.28 14.92
CA LEU A 524 1.71 -12.33 13.61
C LEU A 524 0.88 -13.59 13.41
N SER A 525 1.32 -14.73 13.95
CA SER A 525 0.56 -16.00 13.86
C SER A 525 -0.77 -15.96 14.64
N ALA A 526 -0.85 -15.12 15.67
CA ALA A 526 -2.09 -14.88 16.41
C ALA A 526 -3.15 -14.12 15.59
N ARG A 527 -2.73 -13.44 14.52
CA ARG A 527 -3.59 -12.64 13.64
C ARG A 527 -4.16 -13.46 12.48
N GLU A 528 -5.00 -12.84 11.67
CA GLU A 528 -5.64 -13.45 10.49
C GLU A 528 -4.65 -13.58 9.31
N LEU A 529 -3.72 -14.52 9.41
CA LEU A 529 -2.86 -14.91 8.29
C LEU A 529 -3.52 -16.01 7.43
N PRO A 530 -3.14 -16.12 6.14
CA PRO A 530 -3.52 -17.27 5.33
C PRO A 530 -3.16 -18.59 6.04
N VAL A 531 -4.12 -19.52 6.11
CA VAL A 531 -4.00 -20.78 6.89
C VAL A 531 -2.69 -21.53 6.58
N ALA A 532 -2.32 -21.61 5.30
CA ALA A 532 -1.09 -22.28 4.87
C ALA A 532 0.18 -21.65 5.46
N LEU A 533 0.24 -20.32 5.52
CA LEU A 533 1.39 -19.61 6.09
C LEU A 533 1.43 -19.80 7.62
N LYS A 534 0.27 -19.74 8.28
CA LYS A 534 0.14 -19.96 9.72
C LYS A 534 0.59 -21.36 10.14
N GLU A 535 0.16 -22.40 9.41
CA GLU A 535 0.59 -23.78 9.66
C GLU A 535 2.10 -23.95 9.47
N GLU A 536 2.69 -23.31 8.45
CA GLU A 536 4.14 -23.37 8.21
C GLU A 536 4.94 -22.67 9.31
N ILE A 537 4.46 -21.52 9.79
CA ILE A 537 5.06 -20.78 10.91
C ILE A 537 5.01 -21.63 12.18
N LEU A 538 3.84 -22.14 12.57
CA LEU A 538 3.67 -22.95 13.79
C LEU A 538 4.51 -24.24 13.76
N SER A 539 4.59 -24.90 12.60
CA SER A 539 5.44 -26.08 12.44
C SER A 539 6.93 -25.77 12.67
N LYS A 540 7.39 -24.57 12.31
CA LYS A 540 8.80 -24.15 12.48
C LYS A 540 9.11 -23.64 13.87
N LEU A 541 8.15 -23.04 14.55
CA LEU A 541 8.25 -22.65 15.95
C LEU A 541 8.27 -23.86 16.91
N GLY A 542 7.99 -25.07 16.41
CA GLY A 542 7.93 -26.27 17.24
C GLY A 542 6.61 -26.38 18.03
N GLU A 543 5.65 -25.51 17.75
CA GLU A 543 4.31 -25.47 18.30
C GLU A 543 3.33 -26.20 17.37
N SER A 544 3.73 -27.34 16.81
CA SER A 544 2.73 -28.23 16.25
C SER A 544 1.87 -28.69 17.41
N ASP A 545 0.62 -28.23 17.48
CA ASP A 545 -0.41 -28.78 18.34
C ASP A 545 -0.41 -30.30 18.16
N SER A 546 0.32 -31.02 19.02
CA SER A 546 0.06 -32.43 19.21
C SER A 546 -1.36 -32.44 19.77
N PRO A 547 -2.36 -33.05 19.09
CA PRO A 547 -3.68 -33.16 19.66
C PRO A 547 -3.48 -33.82 21.02
N THR A 548 -3.75 -33.05 22.07
CA THR A 548 -3.67 -33.51 23.43
C THR A 548 -4.57 -34.74 23.49
N ASN A 549 -3.95 -35.89 23.72
CA ASN A 549 -4.66 -37.09 24.10
C ASN A 549 -5.54 -36.71 25.29
N THR A 550 -6.82 -36.45 25.06
CA THR A 550 -7.85 -36.52 26.08
C THR A 550 -7.76 -37.93 26.67
N PRO A 551 -7.40 -38.07 27.96
CA PRO A 551 -7.45 -39.36 28.60
C PRO A 551 -8.93 -39.72 28.82
N GLU A 552 -9.44 -40.71 28.08
CA GLU A 552 -10.61 -41.50 28.48
C GLU A 552 -10.20 -42.63 29.42
#